data_AF-A0A4R1JNF7-F1
#
_entry.id   AF-A0A4R1JNF7-F1
#
_cell.length_a   1.000
_cell.length_b   1.000
_cell.length_c   1.000
_cell.angle_alpha   90.00
_cell.angle_beta   90.00
_cell.angle_gamma   90.00
#
_symmetry.space_group_name_H-M   'P 1'
#
loop_
_entity.id
_entity.type
_entity.pdbx_description
1 polymer ?
#
loop_
_entity_poly.entity_id
_entity_poly.type
_entity_poly.pdbx_seq_one_letter_code
_entity_poly.pdbx_strand_id
1 'polypeptide(L)'
;MKKIKILLILVIAITNLVAQAQLKKDIPNNNAESKQESTTSAYQLFPTQNMYTFIKLDTRNGQMWQVQWNTESKSRFVTTLSDISLVNKDEEKNGRFFLYPTTNIYNFILLDKVDGRTWQVQWGKEEDRAVMRIY
;
A
#
# COMPACT_ATOMS: atom_id res chain seq x y z
N MET A 1 -50.04 -26.58 7.92
CA MET A 1 -48.88 -26.35 8.82
C MET A 1 -47.56 -26.96 8.34
N LYS A 2 -47.52 -28.22 7.85
CA LYS A 2 -46.29 -28.86 7.33
C LYS A 2 -45.64 -28.12 6.14
N LYS A 3 -46.45 -27.63 5.19
CA LYS A 3 -45.98 -26.87 4.01
C LYS A 3 -45.36 -25.50 4.37
N ILE A 4 -45.87 -24.83 5.40
CA ILE A 4 -45.33 -23.55 5.91
C ILE A 4 -43.99 -23.76 6.64
N LYS A 5 -43.85 -24.85 7.40
CA LYS A 5 -42.57 -25.22 8.03
C LYS A 5 -41.48 -25.56 7.01
N ILE A 6 -41.83 -26.21 5.91
CA ILE A 6 -40.90 -26.52 4.80
C ILE A 6 -40.45 -25.22 4.09
N LEU A 7 -41.38 -24.29 3.85
CA LEU A 7 -41.06 -23.00 3.23
C LEU A 7 -40.11 -22.16 4.10
N LEU A 8 -40.31 -22.16 5.44
CA LEU A 8 -39.45 -21.42 6.37
C LEU A 8 -38.02 -21.96 6.42
N ILE A 9 -37.85 -23.29 6.38
CA ILE A 9 -36.53 -23.95 6.37
C ILE A 9 -35.78 -23.64 5.05
N LEU A 10 -36.50 -23.55 3.93
CA LEU A 10 -35.89 -23.21 2.64
C LEU A 10 -35.35 -21.77 2.61
N VAL A 11 -36.07 -20.81 3.21
CA VAL A 11 -35.65 -19.41 3.28
C VAL A 11 -34.38 -19.24 4.13
N ILE A 12 -34.26 -19.97 5.26
CA ILE A 12 -33.06 -19.93 6.13
C ILE A 12 -31.84 -20.58 5.45
N ALA A 13 -32.05 -21.58 4.59
CA ALA A 13 -30.96 -22.19 3.82
C ALA A 13 -30.41 -21.23 2.75
N ILE A 14 -31.28 -20.42 2.13
CA ILE A 14 -30.87 -19.46 1.08
C ILE A 14 -30.06 -18.30 1.66
N THR A 15 -30.36 -17.81 2.87
CA THR A 15 -29.59 -16.71 3.48
C THR A 15 -28.15 -17.10 3.82
N ASN A 16 -27.89 -18.37 4.15
CA ASN A 16 -26.52 -18.85 4.44
C ASN A 16 -25.65 -18.95 3.18
N LEU A 17 -26.24 -19.26 2.02
CA LEU A 17 -25.55 -19.28 0.72
C LEU A 17 -25.16 -17.88 0.23
N VAL A 18 -26.02 -16.88 0.46
CA VAL A 18 -25.74 -15.48 0.05
C VAL A 18 -24.66 -14.83 0.94
N ALA A 19 -24.60 -15.16 2.23
CA ALA A 19 -23.58 -14.65 3.14
C ALA A 19 -22.15 -15.13 2.78
N GLN A 20 -22.01 -16.36 2.26
CA GLN A 20 -20.71 -16.89 1.82
C GLN A 20 -20.22 -16.27 0.51
N ALA A 21 -21.12 -15.81 -0.35
CA ALA A 21 -20.75 -15.12 -1.60
C ALA A 21 -20.18 -13.70 -1.37
N GLN A 22 -20.50 -13.06 -0.24
CA GLN A 22 -20.06 -11.69 0.07
C GLN A 22 -18.71 -11.62 0.81
N LEU A 23 -18.09 -12.75 1.17
CA LEU A 23 -16.73 -12.81 1.76
C LEU A 23 -15.62 -13.06 0.73
N LYS A 24 -15.90 -12.82 -0.55
CA LYS A 24 -14.89 -12.70 -1.61
C LYS A 24 -14.84 -11.26 -2.11
N LYS A 25 -14.55 -10.31 -1.21
CA LYS A 25 -13.97 -9.03 -1.64
C LYS A 25 -12.49 -9.30 -1.84
N ASP A 26 -12.01 -9.02 -3.04
CA ASP A 26 -10.64 -9.23 -3.49
C ASP A 26 -9.63 -8.69 -2.48
N ILE A 27 -9.07 -9.58 -1.66
CA ILE A 27 -7.77 -9.35 -1.03
C ILE A 27 -6.76 -9.66 -2.14
N PRO A 28 -5.93 -8.69 -2.58
CA PRO A 28 -4.82 -9.01 -3.47
C PRO A 28 -3.96 -10.08 -2.78
N ASN A 29 -3.93 -11.26 -3.39
CA ASN A 29 -3.10 -12.37 -2.95
C ASN A 29 -1.63 -11.99 -3.20
N ASN A 30 -1.01 -11.33 -2.23
CA ASN A 30 0.41 -10.93 -2.30
C ASN A 30 1.34 -12.06 -1.87
N ASN A 31 0.90 -13.32 -1.93
CA ASN A 31 1.77 -14.48 -1.74
C ASN A 31 2.53 -14.76 -3.04
N ALA A 32 3.41 -13.83 -3.40
CA ALA A 32 4.52 -14.03 -4.30
C ALA A 32 5.84 -13.87 -3.52
N GLU A 33 5.98 -14.61 -2.43
CA GLU A 33 7.31 -15.00 -1.94
C GLU A 33 7.82 -16.16 -2.81
N SER A 34 8.12 -15.85 -4.08
CA SER A 34 9.01 -16.69 -4.88
C SER A 34 10.40 -16.06 -4.81
N LYS A 35 11.29 -16.76 -4.09
CA LYS A 35 12.74 -16.66 -4.13
C LYS A 35 13.24 -16.26 -5.52
N GLN A 36 13.45 -14.97 -5.70
CA GLN A 36 14.18 -14.40 -6.81
C GLN A 36 15.05 -13.34 -6.15
N GLU A 37 16.36 -13.49 -6.19
CA GLU A 37 17.24 -12.33 -6.26
C GLU A 37 16.92 -11.63 -7.60
N SER A 38 15.71 -11.11 -7.72
CA SER A 38 15.31 -10.23 -8.80
C SER A 38 16.05 -8.95 -8.53
N THR A 39 16.81 -8.47 -9.50
CA THR A 39 17.42 -7.13 -9.49
C THR A 39 16.40 -6.12 -8.98
N THR A 40 16.44 -5.80 -7.69
CA THR A 40 15.47 -4.90 -7.09
C THR A 40 15.62 -3.57 -7.81
N SER A 41 14.52 -2.96 -8.24
CA SER A 41 14.57 -1.71 -9.01
C SER A 41 14.94 -0.55 -8.09
N ALA A 42 15.75 0.39 -8.59
CA ALA A 42 16.11 1.60 -7.85
C ALA A 42 14.89 2.45 -7.47
N TYR A 43 13.83 2.40 -8.28
CA TYR A 43 12.57 3.07 -8.02
C TYR A 43 11.39 2.11 -8.07
N GLN A 44 10.41 2.32 -7.19
CA GLN A 44 9.17 1.54 -7.15
C GLN A 44 7.97 2.45 -6.83
N LEU A 45 6.82 2.15 -7.45
CA LEU A 45 5.55 2.82 -7.16
C LEU A 45 4.73 1.99 -6.17
N PHE A 46 4.15 2.66 -5.19
CA PHE A 46 3.26 2.08 -4.19
C PHE A 46 1.89 2.77 -4.29
N PRO A 47 0.80 2.02 -4.54
CA PRO A 47 -0.53 2.59 -4.63
C PRO A 47 -1.00 3.07 -3.27
N THR A 48 -1.70 4.20 -3.23
CA THR A 48 -2.47 4.63 -2.06
C THR A 48 -3.93 4.15 -2.19
N GLN A 49 -4.74 4.32 -1.15
CA GLN A 49 -6.18 4.07 -1.27
C GLN A 49 -6.89 5.15 -2.11
N ASN A 50 -6.24 6.30 -2.38
CA ASN A 50 -6.69 7.22 -3.41
C ASN A 50 -6.20 6.71 -4.77
N MET A 51 -7.14 6.33 -5.65
CA MET A 51 -6.83 5.73 -6.96
C MET A 51 -5.99 6.62 -7.88
N TYR A 52 -5.97 7.93 -7.66
CA TYR A 52 -5.19 8.88 -8.44
C TYR A 52 -3.77 9.09 -7.92
N THR A 53 -3.42 8.53 -6.76
CA THR A 53 -2.19 8.84 -6.04
C THR A 53 -1.35 7.60 -5.77
N PHE A 54 -0.07 7.70 -6.11
CA PHE A 54 0.98 6.75 -5.79
C PHE A 54 2.11 7.44 -5.02
N ILE A 55 2.87 6.65 -4.27
CA ILE A 55 4.17 7.05 -3.75
C ILE A 55 5.25 6.40 -4.61
N LYS A 56 6.10 7.23 -5.24
CA LYS A 56 7.33 6.79 -5.89
C LYS A 56 8.45 6.79 -4.85
N LEU A 57 9.02 5.64 -4.56
CA LEU A 57 10.12 5.46 -3.61
C LEU A 57 11.42 5.21 -4.38
N ASP A 58 12.49 5.93 -4.03
CA ASP A 58 13.86 5.49 -4.28
C ASP A 58 14.21 4.43 -3.24
N THR A 59 14.24 3.18 -3.68
CA THR A 59 14.41 2.03 -2.81
C THR A 59 15.83 1.93 -2.25
N ARG A 60 16.78 2.73 -2.74
CA ARG A 60 18.16 2.74 -2.30
C ARG A 60 18.37 3.52 -1.02
N ASN A 61 17.67 4.65 -0.89
CA ASN A 61 17.94 5.65 0.12
C ASN A 61 16.70 6.17 0.88
N GLY A 62 15.49 5.82 0.45
CA GLY A 62 14.26 6.21 1.12
C GLY A 62 13.71 7.57 0.70
N GLN A 63 14.34 8.27 -0.24
CA GLN A 63 13.73 9.47 -0.84
C GLN A 63 12.47 9.09 -1.60
N MET A 64 11.47 9.97 -1.60
CA MET A 64 10.17 9.64 -2.18
C MET A 64 9.38 10.85 -2.65
N TRP A 65 8.47 10.59 -3.59
CA TRP A 65 7.64 11.58 -4.23
C TRP A 65 6.19 11.12 -4.27
N GLN A 66 5.26 12.05 -4.09
CA GLN A 66 3.87 11.83 -4.42
C GLN A 66 3.70 11.98 -5.94
N VAL A 67 3.12 10.96 -6.56
CA VAL A 67 2.77 10.94 -7.99
C VAL A 67 1.25 11.00 -8.07
N GLN A 68 0.72 12.04 -8.72
CA GLN A 68 -0.69 12.17 -9.00
C GLN A 68 -0.93 12.12 -10.51
N TRP A 69 -1.88 11.27 -10.92
CA TRP A 69 -2.27 11.16 -12.32
C TRP A 69 -3.75 11.53 -12.51
N ASN A 70 -4.05 12.11 -13.65
CA ASN A 70 -5.38 12.46 -14.09
C ASN A 70 -5.38 12.67 -15.61
N THR A 71 -6.55 12.57 -16.25
CA THR A 71 -6.75 12.98 -17.65
C THR A 71 -6.54 14.49 -17.81
N GLU A 72 -6.93 15.28 -16.81
CA GLU A 72 -6.70 16.73 -16.75
C GLU A 72 -5.22 17.07 -16.45
N SER A 73 -4.63 17.95 -17.26
CA SER A 73 -3.20 18.30 -17.15
C SER A 73 -2.84 18.98 -15.83
N LYS A 74 -3.71 19.85 -15.30
CA LYS A 74 -3.49 20.59 -14.05
C LYS A 74 -3.46 19.69 -12.80
N SER A 75 -4.01 18.49 -12.90
CA SER A 75 -4.09 17.52 -11.80
C SER A 75 -3.12 16.35 -11.98
N ARG A 76 -2.11 16.52 -12.84
CA ARG A 76 -1.05 15.53 -13.11
C ARG A 76 0.30 16.11 -12.71
N PHE A 77 0.92 15.56 -11.67
CA PHE A 77 2.19 16.07 -11.17
C PHE A 77 2.98 15.03 -10.38
N VAL A 78 4.26 15.30 -10.21
CA VAL A 78 5.15 14.63 -9.26
C VAL A 78 5.70 15.69 -8.33
N THR A 79 5.57 15.50 -7.02
CA THR A 79 6.03 16.45 -6.01
C THR A 79 6.77 15.71 -4.90
N THR A 80 7.82 16.33 -4.36
CA THR A 80 8.65 15.74 -3.31
C THR A 80 7.82 15.48 -2.06
N LEU A 81 7.86 14.24 -1.56
CA LEU A 81 7.32 13.91 -0.24
C LEU A 81 8.45 13.94 0.78
N SER A 82 9.60 13.36 0.44
CA SER A 82 10.83 13.50 1.23
C SER A 82 12.05 13.43 0.31
N ASP A 83 12.92 14.42 0.41
CA ASP A 83 14.22 14.50 -0.24
C ASP A 83 15.37 14.11 0.71
N ILE A 84 15.04 13.71 1.95
CA ILE A 84 16.01 13.29 2.94
C ILE A 84 16.41 11.84 2.68
N SER A 85 17.70 11.63 2.41
CA SER A 85 18.30 10.29 2.40
C SER A 85 18.35 9.73 3.83
N LEU A 86 17.89 8.50 4.01
CA LEU A 86 17.89 7.80 5.31
C LEU A 86 19.19 7.04 5.58
N VAL A 87 20.12 7.05 4.62
CA VAL A 87 21.38 6.30 4.61
C VAL A 87 22.47 7.09 3.90
N ASN A 88 23.73 6.74 4.13
CA ASN A 88 24.83 7.31 3.37
C ASN A 88 24.92 6.68 1.97
N LYS A 89 25.60 7.36 1.05
CA LYS A 89 25.70 6.97 -0.36
C LYS A 89 26.37 5.61 -0.58
N ASP A 90 27.32 5.25 0.27
CA ASP A 90 28.01 3.96 0.26
C ASP A 90 27.14 2.81 0.79
N GLU A 91 26.05 3.12 1.50
CA GLU A 91 25.10 2.14 2.02
C GLU A 91 23.85 1.99 1.13
N GLU A 92 23.76 2.75 0.05
CA GLU A 92 22.68 2.66 -0.93
C GLU A 92 22.68 1.28 -1.60
N LYS A 93 21.55 0.58 -1.53
CA LYS A 93 21.36 -0.71 -2.20
C LYS A 93 19.96 -0.74 -2.77
N ASN A 94 19.84 -1.09 -4.05
CA ASN A 94 18.51 -1.23 -4.62
C ASN A 94 17.66 -2.17 -3.76
N GLY A 95 16.40 -1.82 -3.60
CA GLY A 95 15.47 -2.62 -2.80
C GLY A 95 15.73 -2.61 -1.31
N ARG A 96 16.60 -1.75 -0.75
CA ARG A 96 16.79 -1.61 0.70
C ARG A 96 15.49 -1.19 1.38
N PHE A 97 14.82 -0.19 0.85
CA PHE A 97 13.60 0.37 1.41
C PHE A 97 12.33 -0.20 0.75
N PHE A 98 11.29 -0.41 1.55
CA PHE A 98 9.97 -0.85 1.09
C PHE A 98 8.84 -0.19 1.89
N LEU A 99 7.76 0.20 1.22
CA LEU A 99 6.58 0.80 1.86
C LEU A 99 5.46 -0.24 2.05
N TYR A 100 5.00 -0.38 3.29
CA TYR A 100 3.84 -1.19 3.65
C TYR A 100 2.62 -0.27 3.85
N PRO A 101 1.50 -0.50 3.14
CA PRO A 101 0.30 0.30 3.31
C PRO A 101 -0.32 0.07 4.69
N THR A 102 -0.96 1.10 5.24
CA THR A 102 -1.81 0.98 6.43
C THR A 102 -3.28 1.08 6.07
N THR A 103 -4.16 0.85 7.05
CA THR A 103 -5.60 1.10 6.89
C THR A 103 -5.92 2.60 6.81
N ASN A 104 -5.05 3.47 7.34
CA ASN A 104 -5.16 4.91 7.13
C ASN A 104 -4.66 5.28 5.73
N ILE A 105 -5.51 5.93 4.94
CA ILE A 105 -5.22 6.27 3.55
C ILE A 105 -3.96 7.12 3.40
N TYR A 106 -3.61 7.93 4.41
CA TYR A 106 -2.50 8.88 4.38
C TYR A 106 -1.17 8.28 4.88
N ASN A 107 -1.19 7.09 5.47
CA ASN A 107 -0.02 6.54 6.15
C ASN A 107 0.51 5.22 5.56
N PHE A 108 1.82 5.12 5.52
CA PHE A 108 2.58 3.90 5.24
C PHE A 108 3.60 3.65 6.36
N ILE A 109 4.04 2.41 6.50
CA ILE A 109 5.24 2.06 7.26
C ILE A 109 6.37 1.81 6.25
N LEU A 110 7.43 2.60 6.33
CA LEU A 110 8.66 2.37 5.58
C LEU A 110 9.54 1.41 6.40
N LEU A 111 10.00 0.33 5.76
CA LEU A 111 10.95 -0.63 6.33
C LEU A 111 12.29 -0.52 5.61
N ASP A 112 13.37 -0.35 6.37
CA ASP A 112 14.73 -0.67 5.92
C ASP A 112 14.92 -2.18 6.06
N LYS A 113 14.91 -2.90 4.93
CA LYS A 113 15.04 -4.36 4.90
C LYS A 113 16.46 -4.84 5.17
N VAL A 114 17.43 -3.94 5.32
CA VAL A 114 18.82 -4.29 5.65
C VAL A 114 19.03 -4.32 7.16
N ASP A 115 18.54 -3.32 7.89
CA ASP A 115 18.79 -3.19 9.33
C ASP A 115 17.53 -3.15 10.22
N GLY A 116 16.34 -3.32 9.62
CA GLY A 116 15.08 -3.49 10.33
C GLY A 116 14.46 -2.19 10.86
N ARG A 117 15.08 -1.05 10.58
CA ARG A 117 14.60 0.26 11.02
C ARG A 117 13.30 0.63 10.32
N THR A 118 12.40 1.32 11.02
CA THR A 118 11.08 1.67 10.49
C THR A 118 10.71 3.13 10.68
N TRP A 119 9.93 3.68 9.74
CA TRP A 119 9.41 5.04 9.79
C TRP A 119 7.92 5.06 9.47
N GLN A 120 7.18 5.94 10.12
CA GLN A 120 5.87 6.36 9.64
C GLN A 120 6.08 7.33 8.49
N VAL A 121 5.42 7.07 7.38
CA VAL A 121 5.37 7.97 6.22
C VAL A 121 3.95 8.52 6.11
N GLN A 122 3.82 9.83 6.01
CA GLN A 122 2.56 10.53 5.75
C GLN A 122 2.63 11.28 4.43
N TRP A 123 1.67 11.03 3.54
CA TRP A 123 1.50 11.76 2.29
C TRP A 123 0.26 12.65 2.34
N GLY A 124 0.19 13.65 1.46
CA GLY A 124 -0.93 14.59 1.42
C GLY A 124 -0.52 15.94 0.85
N LYS A 125 -1.15 16.99 1.35
CA LYS A 125 -0.70 18.36 1.08
C LYS A 125 0.69 18.56 1.65
N GLU A 126 1.43 19.51 1.10
CA GLU A 126 2.85 19.70 1.43
C GLU A 126 3.08 19.89 2.93
N GLU A 127 2.20 20.65 3.59
CA GLU A 127 2.22 20.92 5.03
C GLU A 127 1.97 19.68 5.91
N ASP A 128 1.36 18.63 5.37
CA ASP A 128 0.99 17.41 6.10
C ASP A 128 2.03 16.28 5.91
N ARG A 129 3.05 16.47 5.06
CA ARG A 129 3.99 15.40 4.69
C ARG A 129 5.01 15.20 5.80
N ALA A 130 5.25 13.94 6.14
CA ALA A 130 6.22 13.59 7.17
C ALA A 130 6.84 12.21 6.94
N VAL A 131 8.11 12.08 7.32
CA VAL A 131 8.80 10.79 7.48
C VAL A 131 9.39 10.77 8.88
N MET A 132 8.76 10.05 9.80
CA MET A 132 9.08 10.08 11.23
C MET A 132 9.58 8.73 11.70
N ARG A 133 10.69 8.74 12.42
CA ARG A 133 11.29 7.51 12.94
C ARG A 133 10.41 6.87 14.02
N ILE A 134 10.26 5.54 13.97
CA ILE A 134 9.61 4.74 15.02
C ILE A 134 10.71 4.09 15.89
N TYR A 135 10.52 4.13 17.22
CA TYR A 135 11.44 3.61 18.24
C TYR A 135 10.74 2.59 19.14
#